data_AF-A0A3C0T059-F1
#
_entry.id   AF-A0A3C0T059-F1
#
_cell.length_a   1.000
_cell.length_b   1.000
_cell.length_c   1.000
_cell.angle_alpha   90.00
_cell.angle_beta   90.00
_cell.angle_gamma   90.00
#
_symmetry.space_group_name_H-M   'P 1'
#
loop_
_entity.id
_entity.type
_entity.pdbx_description
1 polymer ?
#
loop_
_entity_poly.entity_id
_entity_poly.type
_entity_poly.pdbx_seq_one_letter_code
_entity_poly.pdbx_strand_id
1 'polypeptide(L)'
;MRFLKRNWFIAGIFTALILGILFSDIGMMLNTGSYFSTVLVVLLFIITGVNLPVGAIKNGLSDVRVHVYIQSFIYIFVPLYFFLTSMLFRDKFGPQIITGIYALAVLPCTISSCIVFTQSAGGNVVA
;
A
#
# COMPACT_ATOMS: atom_id res chain seq x y z
N MET A 1 14.36 -15.93 20.91
CA MET A 1 12.99 -16.35 20.49
C MET A 1 11.88 -15.31 20.73
N ARG A 2 11.92 -14.43 21.75
CA ARG A 2 10.87 -13.40 21.97
C ARG A 2 10.75 -12.36 20.83
N PHE A 3 11.87 -11.95 20.23
CA PHE A 3 11.87 -10.97 19.13
C PHE A 3 11.16 -11.50 17.86
N LEU A 4 11.34 -12.78 17.53
CA LEU A 4 10.71 -13.40 16.36
C LEU A 4 9.20 -13.60 16.54
N LYS A 5 8.73 -13.93 17.76
CA LYS A 5 7.29 -13.96 18.06
C LYS A 5 6.65 -12.56 17.98
N ARG A 6 7.38 -11.51 18.37
CA ARG A 6 6.89 -10.12 18.31
C ARG A 6 6.85 -9.56 16.88
N ASN A 7 7.80 -9.95 16.02
CA ASN A 7 7.91 -9.49 14.64
C ASN A 7 7.58 -10.59 13.61
N TRP A 8 6.73 -11.54 14.00
CA TRP A 8 6.42 -12.72 13.18
C TRP A 8 5.92 -12.35 11.79
N PHE A 9 5.11 -11.29 11.68
CA PHE A 9 4.60 -10.79 10.41
C PHE A 9 5.71 -10.35 9.44
N ILE A 10 6.70 -9.59 9.94
CA ILE A 10 7.84 -9.13 9.14
C ILE A 10 8.66 -10.32 8.65
N ALA A 11 8.95 -11.27 9.54
CA ALA A 11 9.64 -12.50 9.18
C ALA A 11 8.86 -13.31 8.13
N GLY A 12 7.53 -13.34 8.25
CA GLY A 12 6.63 -13.94 7.26
C GLY A 12 6.74 -13.30 5.89
N ILE A 13 6.74 -11.96 5.79
CA ILE A 13 6.91 -11.23 4.52
C ILE A 13 8.25 -11.57 3.87
N PHE A 14 9.35 -11.51 4.61
CA PHE A 14 10.67 -11.85 4.07
C PHE A 14 10.74 -13.30 3.61
N THR A 15 10.17 -14.23 4.38
CA THR A 15 10.15 -15.64 4.03
C THR A 15 9.33 -15.87 2.75
N ALA A 16 8.14 -15.26 2.65
CA ALA A 16 7.32 -15.34 1.45
C ALA A 16 8.01 -14.75 0.22
N LEU A 17 8.71 -13.62 0.37
CA LEU A 17 9.52 -13.01 -0.69
C LEU A 17 10.61 -13.96 -1.18
N ILE A 18 11.39 -14.54 -0.26
CA ILE A 18 12.47 -15.47 -0.59
C ILE A 18 11.90 -16.71 -1.31
N LEU A 19 10.81 -17.28 -0.79
CA LEU A 19 10.14 -18.41 -1.43
C LEU A 19 9.62 -18.06 -2.82
N GLY A 20 9.06 -16.86 -3.02
CA GLY A 20 8.60 -16.40 -4.33
C GLY A 20 9.73 -16.25 -5.36
N ILE A 21 10.94 -15.88 -4.93
CA ILE A 21 12.12 -15.81 -5.79
C ILE A 21 12.64 -17.22 -6.12
N LEU A 22 12.67 -18.13 -5.14
CA LEU A 22 13.17 -19.50 -5.32
C LEU A 22 12.22 -20.39 -6.12
N PHE A 23 10.91 -20.16 -6.01
CA PHE A 23 9.86 -20.96 -6.63
C PHE A 23 8.96 -20.11 -7.53
N SER A 24 9.56 -19.37 -8.46
CA SER A 24 8.83 -18.48 -9.39
C SER A 24 7.80 -19.22 -10.27
N ASP A 25 8.09 -20.48 -10.62
CA ASP A 25 7.26 -21.29 -11.51
C ASP A 25 5.89 -21.63 -10.90
N ILE A 26 5.84 -21.81 -9.57
CA ILE A 26 4.59 -22.05 -8.83
C ILE A 26 3.68 -20.83 -8.93
N GLY A 27 4.26 -19.63 -8.85
CA GLY A 27 3.53 -18.38 -9.02
C GLY A 27 2.93 -18.22 -10.42
N MET A 28 3.64 -18.66 -11.46
CA MET A 28 3.15 -18.62 -12.84
C MET A 28 2.03 -19.63 -13.09
N MET A 29 2.12 -20.85 -12.55
CA MET A 29 1.04 -21.86 -12.66
C MET A 29 -0.23 -21.42 -11.95
N LEU A 30 -0.12 -20.93 -10.71
CA LEU A 30 -1.27 -20.53 -9.89
C LEU A 30 -1.94 -19.26 -10.39
N ASN A 31 -1.22 -18.37 -11.07
CA ASN A 31 -1.72 -17.07 -11.52
C ASN A 31 -1.86 -16.97 -13.05
N THR A 32 -2.28 -18.05 -13.70
CA THR A 32 -2.56 -18.06 -15.14
C THR A 32 -3.66 -17.02 -15.44
N GLY A 33 -3.29 -15.90 -16.06
CA GLY A 33 -4.21 -14.81 -16.41
C GLY A 33 -4.51 -13.78 -15.30
N SER A 34 -3.70 -13.70 -14.23
CA SER A 34 -3.87 -12.74 -13.11
C SER A 34 -5.15 -12.88 -12.26
N TYR A 35 -5.96 -13.92 -12.50
CA TYR A 35 -7.23 -14.11 -11.81
C TYR A 35 -7.04 -14.39 -10.32
N PHE A 36 -6.08 -15.24 -9.96
CA PHE A 36 -5.89 -15.65 -8.57
C PHE A 36 -5.45 -14.49 -7.69
N SER A 37 -4.48 -13.69 -8.15
CA SER A 37 -4.09 -12.45 -7.45
C SER A 37 -5.25 -11.48 -7.30
N THR A 38 -6.07 -11.33 -8.34
CA THR A 38 -7.24 -10.44 -8.30
C THR A 38 -8.24 -10.90 -7.23
N VAL A 39 -8.56 -12.20 -7.17
CA VAL A 39 -9.46 -12.75 -6.14
C VAL A 39 -8.91 -12.51 -4.73
N LEU A 40 -7.61 -12.75 -4.51
CA LEU A 40 -6.98 -12.50 -3.21
C LEU A 40 -7.03 -11.02 -2.81
N VAL A 41 -6.76 -10.12 -3.75
CA VAL A 41 -6.85 -8.67 -3.51
C VAL A 41 -8.29 -8.28 -3.17
N VAL A 42 -9.28 -8.75 -3.93
CA VAL A 42 -10.70 -8.50 -3.64
C VAL A 42 -11.08 -9.01 -2.25
N LEU A 43 -10.69 -10.23 -1.89
CA LEU A 43 -10.94 -10.78 -0.56
C LEU A 43 -10.27 -9.97 0.54
N LEU A 44 -9.02 -9.54 0.34
CA LEU A 44 -8.31 -8.68 1.28
C LEU A 44 -9.07 -7.37 1.48
N PHE A 45 -9.47 -6.70 0.39
CA PHE A 45 -10.24 -5.46 0.47
C PHE A 45 -11.59 -5.66 1.16
N ILE A 46 -12.31 -6.77 0.91
CA ILE A 46 -13.56 -7.11 1.60
C ILE A 46 -13.33 -7.28 3.10
N ILE A 47 -12.33 -8.08 3.49
CA ILE A 47 -12.01 -8.32 4.91
C ILE A 47 -11.66 -6.98 5.59
N THR A 48 -10.81 -6.16 4.95
CA THR A 48 -10.46 -4.85 5.51
C THR A 48 -11.64 -3.88 5.55
N GLY A 49 -12.55 -3.94 4.58
CA GLY A 49 -13.71 -3.07 4.50
C GLY A 49 -14.79 -3.41 5.53
N VAL A 50 -15.04 -4.70 5.78
CA VAL A 50 -16.00 -5.16 6.80
C VAL A 50 -15.54 -4.81 8.22
N ASN A 51 -14.22 -4.75 8.45
CA ASN A 51 -13.66 -4.33 9.73
C ASN A 51 -13.70 -2.81 9.96
N LEU A 52 -14.20 -2.02 9.00
CA LEU A 52 -14.17 -0.56 9.08
C LEU A 52 -15.39 -0.03 9.89
N PRO A 53 -15.18 0.68 11.01
CA PRO A 53 -16.27 1.18 11.84
C PRO A 53 -17.04 2.29 11.12
N VAL A 54 -18.36 2.09 10.97
CA VAL A 54 -19.25 3.03 10.25
C VAL A 54 -19.24 4.43 10.87
N GLY A 55 -19.07 4.54 12.18
CA GLY A 55 -18.94 5.83 12.88
C GLY A 55 -17.70 6.61 12.44
N ALA A 56 -16.57 5.93 12.23
CA ALA A 56 -15.34 6.57 11.79
C ALA A 56 -15.44 7.09 10.35
N ILE A 57 -16.18 6.39 9.48
CA ILE A 57 -16.44 6.84 8.11
C ILE A 57 -17.25 8.15 8.13
N LYS A 58 -18.31 8.22 8.93
CA LYS A 58 -19.14 9.43 9.04
C LYS A 58 -18.37 10.63 9.57
N ASN A 59 -17.57 10.42 10.62
CA ASN A 59 -16.74 11.47 11.21
C ASN A 59 -15.58 11.88 10.29
N GLY A 60 -15.02 10.96 9.49
CA GLY A 60 -14.01 11.31 8.49
C GLY A 60 -14.58 12.21 7.39
N LEU A 61 -15.78 11.90 6.91
CA LEU A 61 -16.44 12.66 5.84
C LEU A 61 -16.84 14.09 6.23
N SER A 62 -16.91 14.42 7.53
CA SER A 62 -17.30 15.75 7.97
C SER A 62 -16.18 16.78 7.85
N ASP A 63 -14.91 16.36 7.78
CA ASP A 63 -13.76 17.26 7.73
C ASP A 63 -13.20 17.43 6.31
N VAL A 64 -13.92 18.23 5.52
CA VAL A 64 -13.61 18.48 4.11
C VAL A 64 -12.20 19.07 3.92
N ARG A 65 -11.71 19.87 4.88
CA ARG A 65 -10.36 20.49 4.79
C ARG A 65 -9.27 19.44 4.81
N VAL A 66 -9.41 18.44 5.68
CA VAL A 66 -8.45 17.32 5.78
C VAL A 66 -8.53 16.45 4.54
N HIS A 67 -9.74 16.16 4.04
CA HIS A 67 -9.90 15.38 2.81
C HIS A 67 -9.25 16.03 1.60
N VAL A 68 -9.45 17.34 1.39
CA VAL A 68 -8.81 18.08 0.30
C VAL A 68 -7.29 18.04 0.44
N TYR A 69 -6.76 18.28 1.64
CA TYR A 69 -5.32 18.25 1.88
C TYR A 69 -4.70 16.88 1.56
N ILE A 70 -5.28 15.80 2.10
CA ILE A 70 -4.78 14.44 1.89
C ILE A 70 -4.89 14.04 0.42
N GLN A 71 -6.01 14.34 -0.24
CA GLN A 71 -6.23 14.03 -1.65
C GLN A 71 -5.24 14.78 -2.54
N SER A 72 -5.01 16.08 -2.30
CA SER A 72 -4.00 16.84 -3.02
C SER A 72 -2.59 16.32 -2.76
N PHE A 73 -2.29 15.90 -1.54
CA PHE A 73 -0.98 15.34 -1.22
C PHE A 73 -0.75 14.01 -1.96
N ILE A 74 -1.71 13.08 -1.92
CA ILE A 74 -1.58 11.76 -2.54
C ILE A 74 -1.61 11.83 -4.06
N TYR A 75 -2.50 12.63 -4.66
CA TYR A 75 -2.73 12.59 -6.10
C TYR A 75 -2.07 13.73 -6.88
N ILE A 76 -1.53 14.75 -6.21
CA ILE A 76 -0.80 15.83 -6.86
C ILE A 76 0.65 15.81 -6.38
N PHE A 77 0.88 15.99 -5.09
CA PHE A 77 2.24 16.17 -4.57
C PHE A 77 3.12 14.93 -4.77
N VAL A 78 2.64 13.73 -4.41
CA VAL A 78 3.42 12.49 -4.54
C VAL A 78 3.72 12.16 -6.02
N PRO A 79 2.75 12.11 -6.95
CA PRO A 79 3.03 11.91 -8.37
C PRO A 79 3.97 12.96 -8.95
N LEU A 80 3.81 14.24 -8.58
CA LEU A 80 4.67 15.32 -9.05
C LEU A 80 6.11 15.14 -8.55
N TYR A 81 6.28 14.77 -7.29
CA TYR A 81 7.60 14.48 -6.71
C TYR A 81 8.30 13.34 -7.46
N PHE A 82 7.61 12.24 -7.73
CA PHE A 82 8.17 11.11 -8.48
C PHE A 82 8.40 11.44 -9.96
N PHE A 83 7.57 12.28 -10.58
CA PHE A 83 7.75 12.76 -11.94
C PHE A 83 8.99 13.64 -12.10
N LEU A 84 9.22 14.57 -11.16
CA LEU A 84 10.41 15.41 -11.17
C LEU A 84 11.68 14.58 -10.91
N THR A 85 11.59 13.62 -9.97
CA THR A 85 12.73 12.76 -9.64
C THR A 85 13.06 11.81 -10.78
N SER A 86 12.07 11.18 -11.42
CA SER A 86 12.31 10.27 -12.55
C SER A 86 12.98 10.95 -13.74
N MET A 87 12.76 12.26 -13.95
CA MET A 87 13.43 13.03 -14.99
C MET A 87 14.96 13.08 -14.77
N LEU A 88 15.42 13.13 -13.52
CA LEU A 88 16.84 13.12 -13.16
C LEU A 88 17.50 11.74 -13.34
N PHE A 89 16.71 10.66 -13.28
CA PHE A 89 17.22 9.28 -13.32
C PHE A 89 16.79 8.52 -14.59
N ARG A 90 16.26 9.22 -15.59
CA ARG A 90 15.70 8.63 -16.81
C ARG A 90 16.72 7.81 -17.60
N ASP A 91 17.99 8.20 -17.54
CA ASP A 91 19.09 7.50 -18.23
C ASP A 91 19.56 6.24 -17.49
N LYS A 92 19.20 6.10 -16.20
CA LYS A 92 19.64 4.97 -15.35
C LYS A 92 18.59 3.87 -15.18
N PHE A 93 17.30 4.20 -15.37
CA PHE A 93 16.21 3.25 -15.19
C PHE A 93 15.54 2.88 -16.50
N GLY A 94 15.29 1.57 -16.70
CA GLY A 94 14.52 1.08 -17.84
C GLY A 94 13.07 1.61 -17.82
N PRO A 95 12.41 1.73 -18.99
CA PRO A 95 11.08 2.32 -19.10
C PRO A 95 10.02 1.59 -18.26
N GLN A 96 10.15 0.27 -18.08
CA GLN A 96 9.25 -0.54 -17.28
C GLN A 96 9.30 -0.18 -15.79
N ILE A 97 10.49 0.13 -15.26
CA ILE A 97 10.67 0.51 -13.86
C ILE A 97 10.02 1.87 -13.61
N ILE A 98 10.19 2.82 -14.53
CA ILE A 98 9.58 4.15 -14.44
C ILE A 98 8.05 4.03 -14.43
N THR A 99 7.47 3.19 -15.29
CA THR A 99 6.04 2.91 -15.29
C THR A 99 5.57 2.32 -13.95
N GLY A 100 6.34 1.38 -13.38
CA GLY A 100 6.04 0.82 -12.06
C GLY A 100 6.09 1.87 -10.94
N ILE A 101 7.08 2.77 -10.96
CA ILE A 101 7.19 3.88 -10.01
C ILE A 101 5.96 4.79 -10.11
N TYR A 102 5.54 5.15 -11.33
CA TYR A 102 4.35 5.99 -11.50
C TYR A 102 3.06 5.29 -11.12
N ALA A 103 2.93 3.99 -11.41
CA ALA A 103 1.79 3.20 -10.93
C ALA A 103 1.72 3.31 -9.40
N LEU A 104 2.82 3.04 -8.69
CA LEU A 104 2.88 3.13 -7.23
C LEU A 104 2.68 4.55 -6.69
N ALA A 105 3.15 5.58 -7.39
CA ALA A 105 3.05 6.97 -6.95
C ALA A 105 1.60 7.48 -6.91
N VAL A 106 0.70 6.89 -7.71
CA VAL A 106 -0.73 7.27 -7.77
C VAL A 106 -1.59 6.35 -6.90
N LEU A 107 -1.02 5.30 -6.31
CA LEU A 107 -1.76 4.38 -5.45
C LEU A 107 -2.09 5.04 -4.09
N PRO A 108 -3.33 4.89 -3.60
CA PRO A 108 -3.67 5.31 -2.25
C PRO A 108 -2.97 4.43 -1.20
N CYS A 109 -2.76 5.00 -0.01
CA CYS A 109 -2.10 4.33 1.11
C CYS A 109 -3.02 3.32 1.83
N THR A 110 -2.42 2.33 2.49
CA THR A 110 -3.16 1.35 3.31
C THR A 110 -3.70 1.98 4.60
N ILE A 111 -5.02 1.96 4.78
CA ILE A 111 -5.72 2.60 5.91
C ILE A 111 -5.16 2.15 7.28
N SER A 112 -4.95 0.85 7.47
CA SER A 112 -4.48 0.27 8.74
C SER A 112 -3.13 0.86 9.20
N SER A 113 -2.14 0.90 8.30
CA SER A 113 -0.81 1.46 8.61
C SER A 113 -0.89 2.96 8.91
N CYS A 114 -1.70 3.71 8.15
CA CYS A 114 -1.87 5.15 8.35
C CYS A 114 -2.44 5.45 9.75
N ILE A 115 -3.43 4.68 10.22
CA ILE A 115 -3.98 4.84 11.58
C ILE A 115 -2.91 4.57 12.64
N VAL A 116 -2.20 3.45 12.55
CA VAL A 116 -1.16 3.08 13.53
C VAL A 116 -0.04 4.12 13.61
N PHE A 117 0.43 4.62 12.46
CA PHE A 117 1.48 5.64 12.44
C PHE A 117 0.99 7.01 12.92
N THR A 118 -0.25 7.39 12.57
CA THR A 118 -0.84 8.66 13.04
C THR A 118 -1.03 8.62 14.55
N GLN A 119 -1.53 7.50 15.11
CA GLN A 119 -1.62 7.27 16.57
C GLN A 119 -0.26 7.41 17.26
N SER A 120 0.76 6.75 16.70
CA SER A 120 2.11 6.76 17.26
C SER A 120 2.74 8.17 17.23
N ALA A 121 2.35 9.01 16.29
CA ALA A 121 2.79 10.40 16.18
C ALA A 121 1.95 11.37 17.05
N GLY A 122 0.95 10.90 17.80
CA GLY A 122 0.04 11.73 18.58
C GLY A 122 -0.96 12.52 17.72
N GLY A 123 -1.17 12.11 16.47
CA GLY A 123 -2.08 12.75 15.54
C GLY A 123 -3.54 12.39 15.79
N ASN A 124 -4.44 13.10 15.09
CA ASN A 124 -5.88 12.85 15.17
C ASN A 124 -6.20 11.48 14.56
N VAL A 125 -6.73 10.58 15.39
CA VAL A 125 -7.32 9.33 14.95
C VAL A 125 -8.77 9.31 15.36
N VAL A 126 -9.64 9.06 14.39
CA VAL A 126 -11.05 8.82 14.62
C VAL A 126 -11.16 7.47 15.32
N ALA A 127 -11.24 7.49 16.65
CA ALA A 127 -11.67 6.35 17.46
C ALA A 127 -13.19 6.18 17.31
#